data_AF-A0A1F1UC02-F1
#
_entry.id   AF-A0A1F1UC02-F1
#
_cell.length_a   1.000
_cell.length_b   1.000
_cell.length_c   1.000
_cell.angle_alpha   90.00
_cell.angle_beta   90.00
_cell.angle_gamma   90.00
#
_symmetry.space_group_name_H-M   'P 1'
#
loop_
_entity.id
_entity.type
_entity.pdbx_description
1 polymer ?
#
loop_
_entity_poly.entity_id
_entity_poly.type
_entity_poly.pdbx_seq_one_letter_code
_entity_poly.pdbx_strand_id
1 'polypeptide(L)'
;MYSADGKNKNHSGEGHAVSNIILFLVLFGILLAGIYALSFADLHDPAKAWFPFIACVVGGTLAFGIGKHVTGRSNKNPDVTANEAGALDSVDDEYRKAVSK
;
A
#
# COMPACT_ATOMS: atom_id res chain seq x y z
N MET A 1 7.54 -12.82 10.84
CA MET A 1 7.84 -11.83 9.79
C MET A 1 8.85 -10.86 10.36
N TYR A 2 10.11 -10.97 9.95
CA TYR A 2 11.21 -10.17 10.47
C TYR A 2 11.33 -8.84 9.67
N SER A 3 11.61 -7.74 10.36
CA SER A 3 12.04 -6.48 9.74
C SER A 3 13.47 -6.60 9.21
N ALA A 4 13.92 -5.62 8.42
CA ALA A 4 15.28 -5.51 7.89
C ALA A 4 16.39 -5.41 8.96
N ASP A 5 16.03 -5.51 10.25
CA ASP A 5 16.91 -5.52 11.44
C ASP A 5 16.83 -6.86 12.21
N GLY A 6 16.25 -7.92 11.63
CA GLY A 6 16.08 -9.21 12.34
C GLY A 6 15.13 -9.17 13.55
N LYS A 7 14.52 -8.01 13.84
CA LYS A 7 13.47 -7.84 14.85
C LYS A 7 12.10 -8.25 14.32
N ASN A 8 11.29 -8.87 15.18
CA ASN A 8 9.89 -9.15 14.87
C ASN A 8 9.17 -7.82 14.61
N LYS A 9 8.47 -7.68 13.48
CA LYS A 9 7.66 -6.48 13.18
C LYS A 9 6.64 -6.29 14.32
N ASN A 10 6.69 -5.16 15.02
CA ASN A 10 5.77 -4.88 16.13
C ASN A 10 4.35 -4.57 15.63
N HIS A 11 4.18 -4.15 14.38
CA HIS A 11 2.88 -3.95 13.75
C HIS A 11 2.93 -4.07 12.21
N SER A 12 1.79 -4.37 11.59
CA SER A 12 1.63 -4.63 10.13
C SER A 12 2.03 -3.46 9.20
N GLY A 13 2.41 -2.30 9.75
CA GLY A 13 2.78 -1.10 8.99
C GLY A 13 4.25 -0.67 9.13
N GLU A 14 5.04 -1.39 9.92
CA GLU A 14 6.43 -1.04 10.18
C GLU A 14 7.26 -1.14 8.87
N GLY A 15 7.90 -0.04 8.48
CA GLY A 15 8.67 0.08 7.24
C GLY A 15 7.88 0.40 5.96
N HIS A 16 6.54 0.50 6.01
CA HIS A 16 5.69 0.74 4.82
C HIS A 16 4.87 2.04 4.88
N ALA A 17 5.26 3.00 5.73
CA ALA A 17 4.51 4.23 5.93
C ALA A 17 4.27 5.03 4.64
N VAL A 18 5.30 5.21 3.81
CA VAL A 18 5.20 5.94 2.53
C VAL A 18 4.24 5.24 1.57
N SER A 19 4.35 3.92 1.43
CA SER A 19 3.45 3.13 0.58
C SER A 19 2.00 3.21 1.08
N ASN A 20 1.79 3.18 2.39
CA ASN A 20 0.45 3.28 2.98
C ASN A 20 -0.16 4.66 2.77
N ILE A 21 0.63 5.74 2.86
CA ILE A 21 0.16 7.11 2.58
C ILE A 21 -0.24 7.25 1.11
N ILE A 22 0.61 6.77 0.18
CA ILE A 22 0.29 6.82 -1.25
C ILE A 22 -0.99 6.01 -1.54
N LEU A 23 -1.10 4.80 -0.99
CA LEU A 23 -2.30 3.97 -1.15
C LEU A 23 -3.54 4.66 -0.57
N PHE A 24 -3.43 5.27 0.60
CA PHE A 24 -4.51 6.05 1.19
C PHE A 24 -4.96 7.18 0.28
N LEU A 25 -4.03 8.01 -0.23
CA LEU A 25 -4.35 9.13 -1.11
C LEU A 25 -5.05 8.68 -2.40
N VAL A 26 -4.61 7.56 -2.98
CA VAL A 26 -5.23 7.00 -4.19
C VAL A 26 -6.66 6.52 -3.90
N LEU A 27 -6.85 5.71 -2.86
CA LEU A 27 -8.18 5.19 -2.50
C LEU A 27 -9.14 6.31 -2.07
N PHE A 28 -8.61 7.29 -1.34
CA PHE A 28 -9.36 8.47 -0.91
C PHE A 28 -9.74 9.35 -2.12
N GLY A 29 -8.84 9.53 -3.08
CA GLY A 29 -9.13 10.23 -4.33
C GLY A 29 -10.26 9.56 -5.13
N ILE A 30 -10.26 8.23 -5.22
CA ILE A 30 -11.33 7.46 -5.87
C ILE A 30 -12.67 7.64 -5.13
N LEU A 31 -12.65 7.65 -3.80
CA LEU A 31 -13.84 7.91 -2.99
C LEU A 31 -14.40 9.31 -3.26
N LEU A 32 -13.55 10.34 -3.23
CA LEU A 32 -13.95 11.72 -3.52
C LEU A 32 -14.49 11.89 -4.93
N ALA A 33 -13.88 11.23 -5.92
CA ALA A 33 -14.38 11.21 -7.29
C ALA A 33 -15.79 10.58 -7.37
N GLY A 34 -16.06 9.51 -6.61
CA GLY A 34 -17.40 8.93 -6.52
C GLY A 34 -18.43 9.87 -5.87
N ILE A 35 -18.06 10.55 -4.78
CA ILE A 35 -18.91 11.55 -4.12
C ILE A 35 -19.21 12.73 -5.06
N TYR A 36 -18.19 13.20 -5.78
CA TYR A 36 -18.36 14.27 -6.77
C TYR A 36 -19.20 13.81 -7.96
N ALA A 37 -19.02 12.59 -8.45
CA ALA A 37 -19.87 12.05 -9.52
C ALA A 37 -21.36 12.06 -9.10
N LEU A 38 -21.66 11.68 -7.85
CA LEU A 38 -23.02 11.70 -7.30
C LEU A 38 -23.66 13.11 -7.28
N SER A 39 -22.89 14.20 -7.29
CA SER A 39 -23.48 15.55 -7.39
C SER A 39 -24.15 15.82 -8.73
N PHE A 40 -23.87 15.01 -9.76
CA PHE A 40 -24.52 15.07 -11.07
C PHE A 40 -25.70 14.12 -11.21
N ALA A 41 -26.05 13.37 -10.16
CA ALA A 41 -27.15 12.42 -10.19
C ALA A 41 -28.49 13.16 -10.28
N ASP A 42 -29.19 12.95 -11.39
CA ASP A 42 -30.58 13.39 -11.59
C ASP A 42 -31.41 12.17 -11.99
N LEU A 43 -32.41 11.83 -11.17
CA LEU A 43 -33.25 10.65 -11.38
C LEU A 43 -34.32 10.87 -12.46
N HIS A 44 -34.55 12.11 -12.89
CA HIS A 44 -35.51 12.42 -13.94
C HIS A 44 -34.92 12.29 -15.34
N ASP A 45 -33.59 12.28 -15.45
CA ASP A 45 -32.85 12.07 -16.70
C ASP A 45 -32.06 10.76 -16.62
N PRO A 46 -32.44 9.72 -17.39
CA PRO A 46 -31.78 8.42 -17.35
C PRO A 46 -30.26 8.52 -17.56
N ALA A 47 -29.78 9.40 -18.45
CA ALA A 47 -28.36 9.51 -18.72
C ALA A 47 -27.58 10.02 -17.49
N LYS A 48 -28.18 10.96 -16.75
CA LYS A 48 -27.60 11.55 -15.54
C LYS A 48 -27.78 10.67 -14.30
N ALA A 49 -28.74 9.75 -14.30
CA ALA A 49 -28.89 8.74 -13.25
C ALA A 49 -27.82 7.64 -13.35
N TRP A 50 -27.53 7.15 -14.57
CA TRP A 50 -26.64 6.01 -14.76
C TRP A 50 -25.16 6.35 -14.72
N PHE A 51 -24.76 7.51 -15.25
CA PHE A 51 -23.36 7.96 -15.22
C PHE A 51 -22.71 7.92 -13.82
N PRO A 52 -23.28 8.55 -12.78
CA PRO A 52 -22.69 8.53 -11.44
C PRO A 52 -22.68 7.12 -10.84
N PHE A 53 -23.71 6.31 -11.12
CA PHE A 53 -23.76 4.94 -10.65
C PHE A 53 -22.63 4.09 -11.25
N ILE A 54 -22.43 4.16 -12.58
CA ILE A 54 -21.33 3.47 -13.27
C ILE A 54 -19.98 3.97 -12.75
N ALA A 55 -19.82 5.28 -12.53
CA ALA A 55 -18.60 5.86 -11.99
C ALA A 55 -18.28 5.30 -10.59
N CYS A 56 -19.28 5.16 -9.71
CA CYS A 56 -19.11 4.54 -8.40
C CYS A 56 -18.75 3.05 -8.49
N VAL A 57 -19.39 2.28 -9.37
CA VAL A 57 -19.10 0.84 -9.56
C VAL A 57 -17.69 0.62 -10.09
N VAL A 58 -17.30 1.37 -11.13
CA VAL A 58 -15.96 1.30 -11.72
C VAL A 58 -14.92 1.77 -10.70
N GLY A 59 -15.17 2.89 -10.01
CA GLY A 59 -14.31 3.40 -8.95
C GLY A 59 -14.10 2.39 -7.84
N GLY A 60 -15.17 1.77 -7.34
CA GLY A 60 -15.09 0.71 -6.32
C GLY A 60 -14.31 -0.52 -6.78
N THR A 61 -14.49 -0.93 -8.04
CA THR A 61 -13.75 -2.05 -8.63
C THR A 61 -12.26 -1.74 -8.75
N LEU A 62 -11.91 -0.52 -9.18
CA LEU A 62 -10.53 -0.05 -9.24
C LEU A 62 -9.90 0.04 -7.84
N ALA A 63 -10.61 0.61 -6.87
CA ALA A 63 -10.15 0.69 -5.49
C ALA A 63 -9.84 -0.69 -4.91
N PHE A 64 -10.73 -1.66 -5.13
CA PHE A 64 -10.53 -3.05 -4.72
C PHE A 64 -9.33 -3.69 -5.42
N GLY A 65 -9.20 -3.52 -6.75
CA GLY A 65 -8.08 -4.04 -7.53
C GLY A 65 -6.73 -3.46 -7.08
N ILE A 66 -6.67 -2.15 -6.88
CA ILE A 66 -5.47 -1.43 -6.42
C ILE A 66 -5.08 -1.92 -5.02
N GLY A 67 -6.04 -1.99 -4.09
CA GLY A 67 -5.79 -2.49 -2.74
C GLY A 67 -5.21 -3.91 -2.75
N LYS A 68 -5.83 -4.83 -3.51
CA LYS A 68 -5.32 -6.20 -3.63
C LYS A 68 -3.92 -6.27 -4.25
N HIS A 69 -3.65 -5.47 -5.28
CA HIS A 69 -2.37 -5.51 -5.97
C HIS A 69 -1.23 -4.91 -5.16
N VAL A 70 -1.49 -3.81 -4.45
CA VAL A 70 -0.48 -3.12 -3.63
C VAL A 70 -0.21 -3.89 -2.35
N THR A 71 -1.26 -4.25 -1.59
CA THR A 71 -1.11 -5.00 -0.34
C THR A 71 -0.62 -6.44 -0.59
N GLY A 72 -1.05 -7.07 -1.69
CA GLY A 72 -0.62 -8.41 -2.07
C GLY A 72 0.83 -8.49 -2.57
N ARG A 73 1.38 -7.43 -3.16
CA ARG A 73 2.80 -7.37 -3.58
C ARG A 73 3.76 -6.95 -2.48
N SER A 74 3.28 -6.29 -1.43
CA SER A 74 4.14 -5.79 -0.34
C SER A 74 4.92 -6.90 0.38
N ASN A 75 4.51 -8.17 0.26
CA ASN A 75 5.13 -9.32 0.93
C ASN A 75 5.76 -10.32 -0.05
N LYS A 76 6.19 -9.91 -1.25
CA LYS A 76 6.54 -10.87 -2.31
C LYS A 76 7.78 -11.74 -2.00
N ASN A 77 8.80 -11.22 -1.29
CA ASN A 77 10.01 -11.98 -0.92
C ASN A 77 10.49 -11.66 0.52
N PRO A 78 9.82 -12.17 1.57
CA PRO A 78 10.21 -11.92 2.96
C PRO A 78 11.50 -12.64 3.37
N ASP A 79 11.85 -13.71 2.67
CA ASP A 79 13.05 -14.54 2.82
C ASP A 79 14.30 -13.85 2.26
N VAL A 80 14.19 -13.22 1.09
CA VAL A 80 15.30 -12.47 0.48
C VAL A 80 15.65 -11.24 1.32
N THR A 81 14.64 -10.48 1.77
CA THR A 81 14.88 -9.30 2.64
C THR A 81 15.40 -9.70 4.02
N ALA A 82 14.96 -10.82 4.58
CA ALA A 82 15.51 -11.32 5.86
C ALA A 82 16.96 -11.80 5.71
N ASN A 83 17.30 -12.45 4.60
CA ASN A 83 18.66 -12.92 4.33
C ASN A 83 19.64 -11.77 4.01
N GLU A 84 19.20 -10.76 3.25
CA GLU A 84 20.01 -9.56 2.96
C GLU A 84 20.27 -8.73 4.24
N ALA A 85 19.26 -8.59 5.09
CA ALA A 85 19.39 -7.94 6.40
C ALA A 85 20.37 -8.67 7.32
N GLY A 86 20.25 -9.99 7.44
CA GLY A 86 21.17 -10.80 8.25
C GLY A 86 22.61 -10.78 7.71
N ALA A 87 22.79 -10.70 6.39
CA ALA A 87 24.11 -10.56 5.78
C ALA A 87 24.74 -9.19 6.10
N LEU A 88 23.97 -8.10 6.02
CA LEU A 88 24.44 -6.75 6.36
C LEU A 88 24.85 -6.63 7.83
N ASP A 89 24.06 -7.19 8.75
CA ASP A 89 24.38 -7.19 10.20
C ASP A 89 25.71 -7.93 10.49
N SER A 90 25.96 -9.05 9.80
CA SER A 90 27.22 -9.78 9.94
C SER A 90 28.44 -8.99 9.46
N VAL A 91 28.28 -8.18 8.40
CA VAL A 91 29.32 -7.33 7.83
C VAL A 91 29.58 -6.12 8.73
N ASP A 92 28.54 -5.49 9.26
CA ASP A 92 28.66 -4.36 10.19
C ASP A 92 29.32 -4.77 11.52
N ASP A 93 29.05 -5.99 12.01
CA ASP A 93 29.71 -6.54 13.19
C ASP A 93 31.20 -6.85 12.94
N GLU A 94 31.54 -7.35 11.75
CA GLU A 94 32.93 -7.55 11.34
C GLU A 94 33.66 -6.20 11.24
N TYR A 95 33.03 -5.19 10.64
CA TYR A 95 33.59 -3.84 10.55
C TYR A 95 33.76 -3.19 11.92
N ARG A 96 32.78 -3.33 12.83
CA ARG A 96 32.89 -2.84 14.22
C ARG A 96 34.06 -3.46 14.95
N LYS A 97 34.27 -4.78 14.82
CA LYS A 97 35.43 -5.48 15.41
C LYS A 97 36.75 -5.03 14.82
N ALA A 98 36.78 -4.71 13.53
CA ALA A 98 37.99 -4.22 12.86
C ALA A 98 38.36 -2.80 13.30
N VAL A 99 37.36 -1.93 13.53
CA VAL A 99 37.56 -0.54 13.98
C VAL A 99 37.81 -0.44 15.49
N SER A 100 37.37 -1.42 16.29
CA SER A 100 37.59 -1.44 17.74
C SER A 100 38.97 -1.96 18.17
N LYS A 101 39.92 -2.11 17.25
CA LYS A 101 41.31 -2.56 17.47
C LYS A 101 42.28 -1.42 17.18
#